data_AF-A0A5D0RR70-F1
#
_entry.id   AF-A0A5D0RR70-F1
#
_cell.length_a   1.000
_cell.length_b   1.000
_cell.length_c   1.000
_cell.angle_alpha   90.00
_cell.angle_beta   90.00
_cell.angle_gamma   90.00
#
_symmetry.space_group_name_H-M   'P 1'
#
loop_
_entity.id
_entity.type
_entity.pdbx_description
1 polymer ?
#
loop_
_entity_poly.entity_id
_entity_poly.type
_entity_poly.pdbx_seq_one_letter_code
_entity_poly.pdbx_strand_id
1 'polypeptide(L)'
;MDPQDILLVLRNVMAADPGAGKTVTLPRGTLRDILKAALDGSFSDFWYLNRYPDVAAAIAEGLVPSALDHYAQSGIFEGRMPFPAPLDEESYLMQHKDVGAAIEGEAFADARDHFYSVGFGEGRAFRLETNSILDDKA
;
A
#
# COMPACT_ATOMS: atom_id res chain seq x y z
N MET A 1 11.61 -3.95 8.98
CA MET A 1 11.90 -3.02 7.87
C MET A 1 11.04 -1.79 8.10
N ASP A 2 11.53 -0.59 7.78
CA ASP A 2 10.72 0.61 7.97
C ASP A 2 9.47 0.56 7.05
N PRO A 3 8.28 1.04 7.48
CA PRO A 3 7.09 1.03 6.64
C PRO A 3 7.28 1.74 5.29
N GLN A 4 8.09 2.80 5.24
CA GLN A 4 8.38 3.49 3.99
C GLN A 4 9.17 2.59 3.04
N ASP A 5 10.20 1.90 3.53
CA ASP A 5 11.01 0.96 2.75
C ASP A 5 10.13 -0.18 2.19
N ILE A 6 9.23 -0.73 3.01
CA ILE A 6 8.30 -1.77 2.57
C ILE A 6 7.45 -1.27 1.41
N LEU A 7 6.82 -0.10 1.55
CA LEU A 7 5.96 0.45 0.49
C LEU A 7 6.73 0.79 -0.78
N LEU A 8 7.97 1.27 -0.67
CA LEU A 8 8.83 1.51 -1.83
C LEU A 8 9.18 0.22 -2.56
N VAL A 9 9.49 -0.86 -1.83
CA VAL A 9 9.72 -2.19 -2.43
C VAL A 9 8.46 -2.69 -3.13
N LEU A 10 7.30 -2.59 -2.48
CA LEU A 10 6.03 -3.02 -3.07
C LEU A 10 5.69 -2.24 -4.35
N ARG A 11 5.91 -0.93 -4.34
CA ARG A 11 5.76 -0.09 -5.53
C ARG A 11 6.68 -0.54 -6.66
N ASN A 12 7.91 -0.92 -6.35
CA ASN A 12 8.84 -1.44 -7.36
C ASN A 12 8.38 -2.80 -7.90
N VAL A 13 7.76 -3.66 -7.08
CA VAL A 13 7.16 -4.92 -7.55
C VAL A 13 6.00 -4.64 -8.51
N MET A 14 5.15 -3.65 -8.19
CA MET A 14 4.03 -3.24 -9.04
C MET A 14 4.49 -2.60 -10.36
N ALA A 15 5.53 -1.76 -10.31
CA ALA A 15 6.05 -1.02 -11.46
C ALA A 15 7.13 -1.79 -12.26
N ALA A 16 7.40 -3.05 -11.94
CA ALA A 16 8.48 -3.82 -12.55
C ALA A 16 8.26 -3.99 -14.06
N ASP A 17 8.96 -3.19 -14.87
CA ASP A 17 9.09 -3.38 -16.32
C ASP A 17 10.11 -4.50 -16.59
N PRO A 18 9.71 -5.62 -17.21
CA PRO A 18 10.64 -6.68 -17.60
C PRO A 18 11.80 -6.20 -18.49
N GLY A 19 11.67 -5.05 -19.17
CA GLY A 19 12.62 -4.50 -20.12
C GLY A 19 13.71 -3.57 -19.56
N ALA A 20 13.65 -3.17 -18.28
CA ALA A 20 14.45 -2.06 -17.75
C ALA A 20 15.85 -2.43 -17.18
N GLY A 21 16.29 -3.69 -17.23
CA GLY A 21 17.61 -4.09 -16.71
C GLY A 21 17.74 -5.57 -16.32
N LYS A 22 18.64 -5.89 -15.37
CA LYS A 22 18.84 -7.24 -14.82
C LYS A 22 17.62 -7.67 -13.99
N THR A 23 16.64 -8.29 -14.64
CA THR A 23 15.46 -8.84 -13.98
C THR A 23 15.72 -10.27 -13.50
N VAL A 24 15.01 -10.67 -12.46
CA VAL A 24 14.92 -12.07 -12.01
C VAL A 24 13.52 -12.56 -12.34
N THR A 25 13.42 -13.66 -13.10
CA THR A 25 12.14 -14.34 -13.34
C THR A 25 11.90 -15.38 -12.26
N LEU A 26 10.71 -15.40 -11.68
CA LEU A 26 10.33 -16.39 -10.66
C LEU A 26 8.87 -16.83 -10.82
N PRO A 27 8.51 -18.04 -10.36
CA PRO A 27 7.12 -18.49 -10.34
C PRO A 27 6.24 -17.55 -9.50
N ARG A 28 4.99 -17.33 -9.92
CA ARG A 28 4.03 -16.49 -9.18
C ARG A 28 3.85 -16.94 -7.73
N GLY A 29 3.83 -18.25 -7.46
CA GLY A 29 3.75 -18.79 -6.11
C GLY A 29 4.95 -18.40 -5.24
N THR A 30 6.16 -18.40 -5.81
CA THR A 30 7.37 -17.94 -5.12
C THR A 30 7.31 -16.45 -4.82
N LEU A 31 6.78 -15.63 -5.74
CA LEU A 31 6.61 -14.19 -5.50
C LEU A 31 5.65 -13.97 -4.33
N ARG A 32 4.51 -14.66 -4.36
CA ARG A 32 3.53 -14.64 -3.26
C ARG A 32 4.21 -14.97 -1.94
N ASP A 33 4.96 -16.06 -1.87
CA ASP A 33 5.58 -16.50 -0.60
C ASP A 33 6.64 -15.50 -0.10
N ILE A 34 7.41 -14.89 -1.00
CA ILE A 34 8.34 -13.80 -0.67
C ILE A 34 7.60 -12.57 -0.15
N LEU A 35 6.51 -12.15 -0.81
CA LEU A 35 5.69 -11.02 -0.39
C LEU A 35 5.09 -11.27 1.00
N LYS A 36 4.57 -12.48 1.25
CA LYS A 36 4.05 -12.87 2.57
C LYS A 36 5.12 -12.77 3.64
N ALA A 37 6.33 -13.28 3.37
CA ALA A 37 7.45 -13.19 4.30
C ALA A 37 7.93 -11.74 4.52
N ALA A 38 7.95 -10.91 3.48
CA ALA A 38 8.35 -9.51 3.57
C ALA A 38 7.36 -8.65 4.36
N LEU A 39 6.08 -9.05 4.38
CA LEU A 39 4.99 -8.36 5.08
C LEU A 39 4.73 -8.92 6.48
N ASP A 40 5.44 -9.97 6.89
CA ASP A 40 5.29 -10.56 8.21
C ASP A 40 5.54 -9.50 9.31
N GLY A 41 4.59 -9.40 10.24
CA GLY A 41 4.61 -8.39 11.30
C GLY A 41 4.23 -6.95 10.90
N SER A 42 4.07 -6.63 9.61
CA SER A 42 3.62 -5.30 9.15
C SER A 42 2.22 -5.30 8.52
N PHE A 43 1.79 -6.43 7.95
CA PHE A 43 0.44 -6.56 7.42
C PHE A 43 -0.62 -6.48 8.53
N SER A 44 -1.73 -5.80 8.26
CA SER A 44 -2.85 -5.70 9.20
C SER A 44 -4.12 -6.30 8.59
N ASP A 45 -4.43 -7.55 8.95
CA ASP A 45 -5.67 -8.21 8.51
C ASP A 45 -6.91 -7.38 8.86
N PHE A 46 -6.97 -6.88 10.08
CA PHE A 46 -8.10 -6.07 10.55
C PHE A 46 -8.29 -4.83 9.66
N TRP A 47 -7.22 -4.05 9.46
CA TRP A 47 -7.35 -2.84 8.65
C TRP A 47 -7.66 -3.18 7.19
N TYR A 48 -6.97 -4.18 6.63
CA TYR A 48 -7.14 -4.58 5.23
C TYR A 48 -8.57 -5.00 4.92
N LEU A 49 -9.18 -5.83 5.78
CA LEU A 49 -10.56 -6.31 5.59
C LEU A 49 -11.60 -5.22 5.83
N ASN A 50 -11.33 -4.25 6.71
CA ASN A 50 -12.19 -3.08 6.84
C ASN A 50 -12.09 -2.16 5.63
N ARG A 51 -10.90 -2.01 5.04
CA ARG A 51 -10.68 -1.14 3.87
C ARG A 51 -11.22 -1.74 2.58
N TYR A 52 -11.17 -3.07 2.48
CA TYR A 52 -11.48 -3.85 1.29
C TYR A 52 -12.54 -4.92 1.60
N PRO A 53 -13.81 -4.52 1.73
CA PRO A 53 -14.89 -5.43 2.14
C PRO A 53 -15.19 -6.53 1.11
N ASP A 54 -14.84 -6.32 -0.16
CA ASP A 54 -14.90 -7.34 -1.20
C ASP A 54 -13.96 -8.52 -0.90
N VAL A 55 -12.81 -8.27 -0.28
CA VAL A 55 -11.89 -9.33 0.15
C VAL A 55 -12.46 -10.08 1.35
N ALA A 56 -13.10 -9.38 2.29
CA ALA A 56 -13.77 -10.02 3.42
C ALA A 56 -14.87 -10.97 2.93
N ALA A 57 -15.65 -10.56 1.92
CA ALA A 57 -16.64 -11.42 1.28
C ALA A 57 -16.00 -12.63 0.58
N ALA A 58 -14.92 -12.42 -0.19
CA ALA A 58 -14.22 -13.51 -0.86
C ALA A 58 -13.65 -14.56 0.11
N ILE A 59 -13.17 -14.15 1.29
CA ILE A 59 -12.73 -15.06 2.34
C ILE A 59 -13.91 -15.82 2.94
N ALA A 60 -15.02 -15.13 3.23
CA ALA A 60 -16.22 -15.76 3.78
C ALA A 60 -16.81 -16.83 2.83
N GLU A 61 -16.68 -16.61 1.52
CA GLU A 61 -17.08 -17.57 0.48
C GLU A 61 -16.04 -18.68 0.22
N GLY A 62 -14.88 -18.63 0.88
CA GLY A 62 -13.80 -19.60 0.71
C GLY A 62 -13.04 -19.47 -0.61
N LEU A 63 -13.18 -18.36 -1.33
CA LEU A 63 -12.48 -18.10 -2.59
C LEU A 63 -11.00 -17.75 -2.37
N VAL A 64 -10.68 -17.14 -1.24
CA VAL A 64 -9.30 -16.81 -0.84
C VAL A 64 -9.05 -17.24 0.60
N PRO A 65 -7.89 -17.83 0.94
CA PRO A 65 -7.66 -18.37 2.29
C PRO A 65 -7.53 -17.32 3.39
N SER A 66 -7.00 -16.14 3.07
CA SER A 66 -6.74 -15.06 4.05
C SER A 66 -6.57 -13.69 3.37
N ALA A 67 -6.60 -12.63 4.17
CA ALA A 67 -6.36 -11.26 3.71
C ALA A 67 -4.94 -11.11 3.12
N LEU A 68 -3.95 -11.68 3.80
CA LEU A 68 -2.56 -11.67 3.34
C LEU A 68 -2.38 -12.49 2.05
N ASP A 69 -3.08 -13.62 1.91
CA ASP A 69 -3.07 -14.38 0.65
C ASP A 69 -3.68 -13.58 -0.50
N HIS A 70 -4.81 -12.89 -0.27
CA HIS A 70 -5.40 -12.00 -1.28
C HIS A 70 -4.40 -10.92 -1.70
N TYR A 71 -3.80 -10.24 -0.73
CA TYR A 71 -2.85 -9.17 -1.02
C TYR A 71 -1.67 -9.66 -1.86
N ALA A 72 -1.02 -10.75 -1.43
CA ALA A 72 0.18 -11.28 -2.06
C ALA A 72 -0.08 -11.90 -3.43
N GLN A 73 -1.31 -12.34 -3.73
CA GLN A 73 -1.69 -12.92 -5.02
C GLN A 73 -2.22 -11.89 -6.02
N SER A 74 -3.02 -10.94 -5.53
CA SER A 74 -3.77 -10.00 -6.37
C SER A 74 -3.68 -8.56 -5.88
N GLY A 75 -3.86 -8.31 -4.59
CA GLY A 75 -4.03 -6.96 -4.04
C GLY A 75 -2.89 -5.99 -4.37
N ILE A 76 -1.63 -6.45 -4.35
CA ILE A 76 -0.49 -5.62 -4.76
C ILE A 76 -0.56 -5.17 -6.22
N PHE A 77 -1.04 -6.04 -7.13
CA PHE A 77 -1.17 -5.73 -8.55
C PHE A 77 -2.43 -4.91 -8.86
N GLU A 78 -3.37 -4.87 -7.94
CA GLU A 78 -4.53 -3.97 -7.95
C GLU A 78 -4.20 -2.59 -7.34
N GLY A 79 -2.95 -2.38 -6.89
CA GLY A 79 -2.53 -1.13 -6.25
C GLY A 79 -3.08 -0.94 -4.84
N ARG A 80 -3.60 -1.99 -4.20
CA ARG A 80 -4.09 -1.92 -2.82
C ARG A 80 -2.94 -1.74 -1.85
N MET A 81 -3.24 -1.14 -0.70
CA MET A 81 -2.30 -0.94 0.39
C MET A 81 -2.38 -2.13 1.37
N PRO A 82 -1.26 -2.59 1.95
CA PRO A 82 -1.24 -3.73 2.88
C PRO A 82 -1.54 -3.35 4.35
N PHE A 83 -1.39 -2.08 4.72
CA PHE A 83 -1.52 -1.57 6.08
C PHE A 83 -1.81 -0.05 6.09
N PRO A 84 -2.32 0.51 7.21
CA PRO A 84 -2.56 1.95 7.32
C PRO A 84 -1.25 2.73 7.46
N ALA A 85 -0.67 3.11 6.33
CA ALA A 85 0.57 3.88 6.34
C ALA A 85 0.32 5.30 6.89
N PRO A 86 1.11 5.80 7.86
CA PRO A 86 0.95 7.15 8.40
C PRO A 86 1.47 8.15 7.37
N LEU A 87 0.65 8.51 6.38
CA LEU A 87 1.01 9.45 5.32
C LEU A 87 1.21 10.86 5.91
N ASP A 88 2.28 11.53 5.49
CA ASP A 88 2.43 12.98 5.66
C ASP A 88 1.47 13.69 4.69
N GLU A 89 0.25 13.95 5.17
CA GLU A 89 -0.84 14.51 4.36
C GLU A 89 -0.53 15.92 3.88
N GLU A 90 0.17 16.74 4.67
CA GLU A 90 0.54 18.10 4.31
C GLU A 90 1.51 18.08 3.11
N SER A 91 2.58 17.30 3.22
CA SER A 91 3.55 17.11 2.14
C SER A 91 2.91 16.50 0.89
N TYR A 92 1.97 15.58 1.06
CA TYR A 92 1.24 14.96 -0.03
C TYR A 92 0.37 15.98 -0.79
N LEU A 93 -0.42 16.80 -0.08
CA LEU A 93 -1.24 17.86 -0.68
C LEU A 93 -0.41 19.02 -1.25
N MET A 94 0.79 19.26 -0.72
CA MET A 94 1.73 20.20 -1.32
C MET A 94 2.21 19.73 -2.70
N GLN A 95 2.48 18.44 -2.85
CA GLN A 95 2.99 17.84 -4.08
C GLN A 95 1.89 17.57 -5.11
N HIS A 96 0.68 17.22 -4.66
CA HIS A 96 -0.44 16.78 -5.50
C HIS A 96 -1.63 17.72 -5.36
N LYS A 97 -1.59 18.86 -6.06
CA LYS A 97 -2.63 19.92 -5.96
C LYS A 97 -4.01 19.46 -6.41
N ASP A 98 -4.07 18.50 -7.32
CA ASP A 98 -5.30 17.88 -7.79
C ASP A 98 -6.05 17.11 -6.68
N VAL A 99 -5.32 16.57 -5.69
CA VAL A 99 -5.91 15.85 -4.56
C VAL A 99 -6.72 16.80 -3.68
N GLY A 100 -6.24 18.03 -3.46
CA GLY A 100 -6.98 19.05 -2.71
C GLY A 100 -8.33 19.37 -3.35
N ALA A 101 -8.36 19.55 -4.68
CA ALA A 101 -9.60 19.76 -5.42
C ALA A 101 -10.53 18.53 -5.38
N ALA A 102 -9.98 17.32 -5.38
CA ALA A 102 -10.76 16.09 -5.27
C ALA A 102 -11.41 15.93 -3.88
N ILE A 103 -10.73 16.36 -2.82
CA ILE A 103 -11.27 16.38 -1.45
C ILE A 103 -12.36 17.45 -1.33
N GLU A 104 -12.13 18.66 -1.85
CA GLU A 104 -13.14 19.73 -1.89
C GLU A 104 -14.39 19.30 -2.68
N GLY A 105 -14.22 18.51 -3.73
CA GLY A 105 -15.28 17.89 -4.51
C GLY A 105 -15.90 16.63 -3.89
N GLU A 106 -15.55 16.30 -2.64
CA GLU A 106 -16.04 15.12 -1.88
C GLU A 106 -15.77 13.77 -2.56
N ALA A 107 -14.83 13.70 -3.51
CA ALA A 107 -14.44 12.44 -4.15
C ALA A 107 -13.61 11.55 -3.21
N PHE A 108 -12.91 12.15 -2.26
CA PHE A 108 -12.15 11.49 -1.20
C PHE A 108 -12.36 12.20 0.13
N ALA A 109 -12.35 11.44 1.23
CA ALA A 109 -12.55 12.02 2.56
C ALA A 109 -11.38 12.89 3.01
N ASP A 110 -10.16 12.44 2.74
CA ASP A 110 -8.91 13.11 3.09
C ASP A 110 -7.75 12.66 2.15
N ALA A 111 -6.54 13.16 2.40
CA ALA A 111 -5.40 12.84 1.54
C ALA A 111 -4.97 11.37 1.68
N ARG A 112 -5.14 10.78 2.88
CA ARG A 112 -4.91 9.35 3.11
C ARG A 112 -5.87 8.49 2.32
N ASP A 113 -7.15 8.84 2.28
CA ASP A 113 -8.14 8.09 1.52
C ASP A 113 -7.86 8.13 0.02
N HIS A 114 -7.48 9.30 -0.53
CA HIS A 114 -6.98 9.38 -1.90
C HIS A 114 -5.77 8.48 -2.12
N PHE A 115 -4.77 8.56 -1.23
CA PHE A 115 -3.55 7.79 -1.35
C PHE A 115 -3.80 6.27 -1.30
N TYR A 116 -4.63 5.79 -0.39
CA TYR A 116 -4.96 4.37 -0.26
C TYR A 116 -5.86 3.85 -1.39
N SER A 117 -6.71 4.71 -1.96
CA SER A 117 -7.64 4.33 -3.02
C SER A 117 -6.94 4.24 -4.38
N VAL A 118 -6.13 5.24 -4.71
CA VAL A 118 -5.55 5.39 -6.05
C VAL A 118 -4.11 5.86 -6.02
N GLY A 119 -3.74 6.77 -5.11
CA GLY A 119 -2.45 7.44 -5.17
C GLY A 119 -1.24 6.50 -5.05
N PHE A 120 -1.33 5.45 -4.23
CA PHE A 120 -0.28 4.44 -4.13
C PHE A 120 -0.16 3.63 -5.43
N GLY A 121 -1.28 3.15 -5.97
CA GLY A 121 -1.35 2.40 -7.22
C GLY A 121 -0.87 3.19 -8.45
N GLU A 122 -1.13 4.50 -8.47
CA GLU A 122 -0.62 5.43 -9.49
C GLU A 122 0.89 5.70 -9.36
N GLY A 123 1.52 5.25 -8.27
CA GLY A 123 2.94 5.47 -8.01
C GLY A 123 3.26 6.89 -7.57
N ARG A 124 2.29 7.65 -7.05
CA ARG A 124 2.51 9.03 -6.60
C ARG A 124 3.61 9.10 -5.53
N ALA A 125 4.43 10.14 -5.60
CA ALA A 125 5.43 10.40 -4.58
C ALA A 125 4.75 10.66 -3.22
N PHE A 126 5.30 10.08 -2.16
CA PHE A 126 4.77 10.18 -0.80
C PHE A 126 5.91 10.21 0.22
N ARG A 127 5.59 10.68 1.43
CA ARG A 127 6.40 10.52 2.63
C ARG A 127 5.51 10.00 3.74
N LEU A 128 6.10 9.28 4.67
CA LEU A 128 5.40 8.89 5.89
C LEU A 128 5.81 9.86 7.01
N GLU A 129 4.91 10.04 7.96
CA GLU A 129 5.18 10.75 9.20
C GLU A 129 6.39 10.10 9.89
N THR A 130 7.46 10.87 10.02
CA THR A 130 8.57 10.50 10.90
C THR A 130 8.14 10.92 12.29
N ASN A 131 7.71 9.99 13.15
CA ASN A 131 7.40 10.32 14.54
C ASN A 131 8.59 11.06 15.20
N SER A 132 8.53 12.39 15.29
CA SER A 132 9.42 13.21 16.11
C SER A 132 9.00 13.05 17.57
N ILE A 133 9.30 11.89 18.15
CA ILE A 133 9.18 11.67 19.61
C ILE A 133 10.56 11.76 20.29
N LEU A 134 11.63 12.04 19.54
CA LEU A 134 13.00 12.12 20.08
C LEU A 134 13.65 13.51 20.08
N ASP A 135 13.03 14.55 19.52
CA ASP A 135 13.65 15.90 19.50
C ASP A 135 13.17 16.84 20.62
N ASP A 136 12.23 16.42 21.48
CA ASP A 136 11.72 17.22 22.61
C ASP A 136 12.43 16.94 23.95
N LYS A 137 13.65 16.39 23.92
CA LYS A 137 14.55 16.34 25.09
C LYS A 137 15.96 16.80 24.74
N ALA A 138 16.12 18.11 24.60
CA ALA A 138 17.40 18.80 24.78
C ALA A 138 17.29 19.76 25.96
#